data_AF-A0A3B8KDW7-F1
#
_entry.id   AF-A0A3B8KDW7-F1
#
_cell.length_a   1.000
_cell.length_b   1.000
_cell.length_c   1.000
_cell.angle_alpha   90.00
_cell.angle_beta   90.00
_cell.angle_gamma   90.00
#
_symmetry.space_group_name_H-M   'P 1'
#
loop_
_entity.id
_entity.type
_entity.pdbx_description
1 polymer ?
#
loop_
_entity_poly.entity_id
_entity_poly.type
_entity_poly.pdbx_seq_one_letter_code
_entity_poly.pdbx_strand_id
1 'polypeptide(L)'
;MLEGSVTIAPGASVLVAYENAALGWYDAELKDQVIAYCREILSAEVESVEVGLPANTPSVPLEEKLREKRFDWIIFLARLGDQGRFDEDRDGPRKLMVYTRRLAQLASTFGTVPQSAMIALKKAVDGLINQATTIKITCPHGTKLIGKPNPKVSQTGESKDGQTRDGASKDVTVVRFPSAVSTPVSAKTFSGQVVLRQGLTSTGSKVYEPPNLPIASEVVAHVTCGRIERFDGAEEDAQAVRAHYERVAGLFGIEPMFVDSWHQGLH
;
A
#
# COMPACT_ATOMS: atom_id res chain seq x y z
N MET A 1 5.25 -17.92 -7.49
CA MET A 1 5.24 -17.04 -8.69
C MET A 1 4.05 -16.08 -8.63
N LEU A 2 3.93 -15.13 -9.55
CA LEU A 2 2.81 -14.17 -9.65
C LEU A 2 1.47 -14.83 -10.07
N GLU A 3 1.31 -16.12 -9.79
CA GLU A 3 0.15 -16.89 -10.21
C GLU A 3 -1.09 -16.47 -9.42
N GLY A 4 -2.21 -16.26 -10.12
CA GLY A 4 -3.45 -15.79 -9.53
C GLY A 4 -3.46 -14.31 -9.11
N SER A 5 -2.33 -13.59 -9.23
CA SER A 5 -2.29 -12.13 -9.06
C SER A 5 -2.42 -11.35 -10.36
N VAL A 6 -2.17 -12.01 -11.49
CA VAL A 6 -2.41 -11.46 -12.83
C VAL A 6 -3.13 -12.48 -13.69
N THR A 7 -3.94 -11.98 -14.62
CA THR A 7 -4.54 -12.78 -15.70
C THR A 7 -4.01 -12.26 -17.03
N ILE A 8 -2.86 -12.79 -17.44
CA ILE A 8 -2.15 -12.42 -18.68
C ILE A 8 -2.37 -13.55 -19.67
N ALA A 9 -2.99 -13.23 -20.80
CA ALA A 9 -3.17 -14.19 -21.89
C ALA A 9 -1.87 -14.34 -22.70
N PRO A 10 -1.62 -15.50 -23.32
CA PRO A 10 -0.54 -15.64 -24.29
C PRO A 10 -0.60 -14.54 -25.36
N GLY A 11 0.54 -13.94 -25.68
CA GLY A 11 0.67 -12.81 -26.62
C GLY A 11 0.28 -11.44 -26.05
N ALA A 12 -0.21 -11.34 -24.80
CA ALA A 12 -0.49 -10.04 -24.19
C ALA A 12 0.79 -9.21 -23.98
N SER A 13 0.68 -7.90 -24.15
CA SER A 13 1.78 -6.95 -24.02
C SER A 13 1.95 -6.52 -22.56
N VAL A 14 3.13 -6.80 -21.99
CA VAL A 14 3.45 -6.54 -20.57
C VAL A 14 4.65 -5.61 -20.46
N LEU A 15 4.51 -4.54 -19.68
CA LEU A 15 5.63 -3.67 -19.31
C LEU A 15 6.06 -3.97 -17.87
N VAL A 16 7.33 -4.29 -17.66
CA VAL A 16 7.93 -4.39 -16.32
C VAL A 16 8.66 -3.10 -16.00
N ALA A 17 8.10 -2.27 -15.12
CA ALA A 17 8.73 -1.05 -14.62
C ALA A 17 9.52 -1.36 -13.34
N TYR A 18 10.83 -1.12 -13.34
CA TYR A 18 11.71 -1.54 -12.24
C TYR A 18 12.63 -0.42 -11.73
N GLU A 19 12.89 -0.39 -10.43
CA GLU A 19 13.92 0.48 -9.84
C GLU A 19 15.31 -0.13 -10.00
N ASN A 20 16.32 0.71 -10.20
CA ASN A 20 17.71 0.29 -10.22
C ASN A 20 18.10 -0.38 -8.88
N ALA A 21 18.71 -1.57 -8.93
CA ALA A 21 19.09 -2.31 -7.74
C ALA A 21 20.10 -1.56 -6.83
N ALA A 22 20.88 -0.62 -7.39
CA ALA A 22 21.78 0.24 -6.63
C ALA A 22 21.04 1.16 -5.64
N LEU A 23 19.73 1.36 -5.82
CA LEU A 23 18.87 2.10 -4.87
C LEU A 23 18.51 1.27 -3.63
N GLY A 24 18.81 -0.03 -3.63
CA GLY A 24 18.67 -0.92 -2.46
C GLY A 24 17.24 -1.39 -2.16
N TRP A 25 16.26 -1.08 -3.01
CA TRP A 25 14.85 -1.42 -2.79
C TRP A 25 14.43 -2.75 -3.39
N TYR A 26 14.79 -3.01 -4.65
CA TYR A 26 14.54 -4.27 -5.35
C TYR A 26 15.87 -4.86 -5.79
N ASP A 27 16.01 -6.18 -5.77
CA ASP A 27 17.18 -6.83 -6.37
C ASP A 27 17.01 -7.07 -7.87
N ALA A 28 18.14 -7.19 -8.58
CA ALA A 28 18.14 -7.43 -10.03
C ALA A 28 17.60 -8.83 -10.38
N GLU A 29 17.87 -9.82 -9.53
CA GLU A 29 17.47 -11.22 -9.72
C GLU A 29 15.95 -11.37 -9.74
N LEU A 30 15.21 -10.67 -8.87
CA LEU A 30 13.75 -10.65 -8.90
C LEU A 30 13.22 -10.14 -10.23
N LYS A 31 13.79 -9.05 -10.76
CA LYS A 31 13.40 -8.47 -12.04
C LYS A 31 13.58 -9.47 -13.16
N ASP A 32 14.74 -10.11 -13.23
CA ASP A 32 15.02 -11.12 -14.27
C ASP A 32 14.08 -12.32 -14.14
N GLN A 33 13.81 -12.78 -12.91
CA GLN A 33 12.90 -13.89 -12.66
C GLN A 33 11.43 -13.58 -13.02
N VAL A 34 10.96 -12.37 -12.77
CA VAL A 34 9.60 -11.93 -13.13
C VAL A 34 9.45 -11.80 -14.64
N ILE A 35 10.47 -11.27 -15.34
CA ILE A 35 10.49 -11.20 -16.81
C ILE A 35 10.48 -12.60 -17.41
N ALA A 36 11.34 -13.50 -16.93
CA ALA A 36 11.40 -14.89 -17.39
C ALA A 36 10.05 -15.59 -17.20
N TYR A 37 9.41 -15.44 -16.04
CA TYR A 37 8.07 -15.97 -15.79
C TYR A 37 7.02 -15.48 -16.79
N CYS A 38 6.99 -14.17 -17.05
CA CYS A 38 6.02 -13.61 -17.99
C CYS A 38 6.25 -14.12 -19.42
N ARG A 39 7.50 -14.28 -19.85
CA ARG A 39 7.84 -14.79 -21.20
C ARG A 39 7.62 -16.29 -21.32
N GLU A 40 8.16 -17.07 -20.40
CA GLU A 40 8.27 -18.53 -20.54
C GLU A 40 7.02 -19.26 -20.06
N ILE A 41 6.39 -18.77 -18.98
CA ILE A 41 5.23 -19.44 -18.37
C ILE A 41 3.92 -18.83 -18.88
N LEU A 42 3.85 -17.50 -19.01
CA LEU A 42 2.64 -16.82 -19.48
C LEU A 42 2.61 -16.59 -20.99
N SER A 43 3.72 -16.84 -21.70
CA SER A 43 3.86 -16.59 -23.14
C SER A 43 3.52 -15.14 -23.53
N ALA A 44 3.85 -14.18 -22.67
CA ALA A 44 3.57 -12.75 -22.89
C ALA A 44 4.69 -12.06 -23.68
N GLU A 45 4.34 -10.98 -24.38
CA GLU A 45 5.31 -10.07 -24.99
C GLU A 45 5.79 -9.06 -23.96
N VAL A 46 7.02 -9.22 -23.47
CA VAL A 46 7.52 -8.45 -22.32
C VAL A 46 8.56 -7.42 -22.73
N GLU A 47 8.26 -6.16 -22.45
CA GLU A 47 9.24 -5.05 -22.38
C GLU A 47 9.52 -4.67 -20.93
N SER A 48 10.65 -4.00 -20.70
CA SER A 48 11.01 -3.49 -19.38
C SER A 48 11.57 -2.08 -19.48
N VAL A 49 11.33 -1.28 -18.45
CA VAL A 49 11.83 0.09 -18.34
C VAL A 49 12.38 0.35 -16.94
N GLU A 50 13.58 0.89 -16.88
CA GLU A 50 14.14 1.39 -15.63
C GLU A 50 13.45 2.70 -15.26
N VAL A 51 12.97 2.78 -14.03
CA VAL A 51 12.42 4.00 -13.46
C VAL A 51 13.30 4.47 -12.30
N GLY A 52 13.28 5.79 -12.07
CA GLY A 52 14.00 6.40 -10.96
C GLY A 52 13.30 6.22 -9.61
N LEU A 53 13.80 6.95 -8.62
CA LEU A 53 13.15 7.09 -7.31
C LEU A 53 11.71 7.60 -7.47
N PRO A 54 10.80 7.25 -6.54
CA PRO A 54 9.46 7.82 -6.54
C PRO A 54 9.52 9.35 -6.42
N ALA A 55 8.65 10.04 -7.13
CA ALA A 55 8.55 11.49 -7.16
C ALA A 55 7.09 11.93 -7.21
N ASN A 56 6.76 13.14 -6.76
CA ASN A 56 5.38 13.65 -6.87
C ASN A 56 5.01 14.09 -8.31
N THR A 57 5.79 13.68 -9.30
CA THR A 57 5.63 13.96 -10.73
C THR A 57 5.66 12.66 -11.52
N PRO A 58 5.02 12.61 -12.71
CA PRO A 58 5.09 11.44 -13.58
C PRO A 58 6.53 11.04 -13.94
N SER A 59 6.76 9.74 -14.15
CA SER A 59 8.07 9.20 -14.51
C SER A 59 8.28 9.28 -16.02
N VAL A 60 9.22 10.12 -16.47
CA VAL A 60 9.48 10.34 -17.91
C VAL A 60 9.75 9.04 -18.68
N PRO A 61 10.63 8.12 -18.22
CA PRO A 61 10.87 6.87 -18.94
C PRO A 61 9.62 5.99 -19.08
N LEU A 62 8.77 5.98 -18.04
CA LEU A 62 7.52 5.23 -18.07
C LEU A 62 6.53 5.86 -19.06
N GLU A 63 6.37 7.19 -19.03
CA GLU A 63 5.48 7.93 -19.93
C GLU A 63 5.92 7.82 -21.40
N GLU A 64 7.22 7.78 -21.68
CA GLU A 64 7.73 7.53 -23.03
C GLU A 64 7.32 6.14 -23.52
N LYS A 65 7.53 5.11 -22.70
CA LYS A 65 7.12 3.73 -23.03
C LYS A 65 5.62 3.60 -23.26
N LEU A 66 4.79 4.21 -22.41
CA LEU A 66 3.34 4.18 -22.56
C LEU A 66 2.83 4.93 -23.80
N ARG A 67 3.61 5.88 -24.33
CA ARG A 67 3.30 6.57 -25.60
C ARG A 67 3.72 5.77 -26.83
N GLU A 68 4.72 4.90 -26.73
CA GLU A 68 5.19 4.07 -27.85
C GLU A 68 4.14 3.05 -28.29
N LYS A 69 3.44 2.42 -27.34
CA LYS A 69 2.37 1.47 -27.63
C LYS A 69 1.44 1.26 -26.44
N ARG A 70 0.30 0.61 -26.70
CA ARG A 70 -0.60 0.12 -25.66
C ARG A 70 -0.04 -1.16 -25.03
N PHE A 71 -0.07 -1.20 -23.70
CA PHE A 71 0.20 -2.41 -22.92
C PHE A 71 -1.10 -2.94 -22.31
N ASP A 72 -1.18 -4.24 -22.10
CA ASP A 72 -2.29 -4.88 -21.38
C ASP A 72 -2.07 -4.83 -19.86
N TRP A 73 -0.80 -4.92 -19.45
CA TRP A 73 -0.36 -4.88 -18.06
C TRP A 73 0.92 -4.06 -17.86
N ILE A 74 1.00 -3.39 -16.70
CA ILE A 74 2.25 -2.93 -16.10
C ILE A 74 2.48 -3.71 -14.80
N ILE A 75 3.66 -4.30 -14.66
CA ILE A 75 4.13 -4.90 -13.41
C ILE A 75 5.19 -3.98 -12.80
N PHE A 76 4.93 -3.47 -11.61
CA PHE A 76 5.82 -2.60 -10.87
C PHE A 76 6.70 -3.40 -9.91
N LEU A 77 8.00 -3.38 -10.21
CA LEU A 77 9.11 -3.73 -9.33
C LEU A 77 9.82 -2.43 -8.90
N ALA A 78 8.99 -1.44 -8.53
CA ALA A 78 9.38 -0.07 -8.29
C ALA A 78 8.36 0.59 -7.37
N ARG A 79 8.81 1.36 -6.37
CA ARG A 79 7.91 2.10 -5.46
C ARG A 79 6.98 3.08 -6.17
N LEU A 80 7.34 3.52 -7.38
CA LEU A 80 6.49 4.33 -8.25
C LEU A 80 5.07 3.76 -8.40
N GLY A 81 4.92 2.42 -8.40
CA GLY A 81 3.60 1.77 -8.51
C GLY A 81 2.62 2.11 -7.38
N ASP A 82 3.12 2.52 -6.21
CA ASP A 82 2.28 2.96 -5.09
C ASP A 82 1.82 4.43 -5.19
N GLN A 83 2.45 5.24 -6.04
CA GLN A 83 2.17 6.68 -6.11
C GLN A 83 0.86 7.00 -6.84
N GLY A 84 0.56 6.25 -7.90
CA GLY A 84 -0.66 6.38 -8.71
C GLY A 84 -1.76 5.37 -8.36
N ARG A 85 -1.67 4.70 -7.20
CA ARG A 85 -2.61 3.63 -6.84
C ARG A 85 -4.04 4.08 -6.57
N PHE A 86 -4.24 5.39 -6.43
CA PHE A 86 -5.55 6.02 -6.26
C PHE A 86 -6.05 6.71 -7.54
N ASP A 87 -5.27 6.69 -8.62
CA ASP A 87 -5.64 7.35 -9.86
C ASP A 87 -6.68 6.49 -10.60
N GLU A 88 -7.80 7.11 -11.00
CA GLU A 88 -8.91 6.46 -11.71
C GLU A 88 -8.68 6.38 -13.22
N ASP A 89 -7.48 6.01 -13.66
CA ASP A 89 -7.23 5.74 -15.08
C ASP A 89 -7.85 4.40 -15.48
N ARG A 90 -9.10 4.45 -15.98
CA ARG A 90 -9.88 3.27 -16.40
C ARG A 90 -9.53 2.80 -17.82
N ASP A 91 -8.85 3.62 -18.61
CA ASP A 91 -8.56 3.34 -20.04
C ASP A 91 -7.13 2.83 -20.27
N GLY A 92 -6.25 3.03 -19.28
CA GLY A 92 -4.87 2.57 -19.26
C GLY A 92 -4.67 1.06 -19.02
N PRO A 93 -3.40 0.59 -19.02
CA PRO A 93 -3.06 -0.79 -18.74
C PRO A 93 -3.44 -1.17 -17.31
N ARG A 94 -3.74 -2.47 -17.11
CA ARG A 94 -3.92 -3.02 -15.76
C ARG A 94 -2.59 -2.98 -15.00
N LYS A 95 -2.63 -2.78 -13.69
CA LYS A 95 -1.43 -2.53 -12.89
C LYS A 95 -1.28 -3.58 -11.80
N LEU A 96 -0.07 -4.13 -11.65
CA LEU A 96 0.33 -5.01 -10.55
C LEU A 96 1.48 -4.36 -9.78
N MET A 97 1.35 -4.23 -8.46
CA MET A 97 2.42 -3.86 -7.54
C MET A 97 2.93 -5.11 -6.82
N VAL A 98 4.24 -5.34 -6.89
CA VAL A 98 4.90 -6.49 -6.25
C VAL A 98 5.64 -6.04 -5.00
N TYR A 99 5.24 -6.54 -3.83
CA TYR A 99 5.83 -6.18 -2.54
C TYR A 99 6.96 -7.12 -2.09
N THR A 100 7.16 -8.26 -2.77
CA THR A 100 8.39 -9.04 -2.61
C THR A 100 9.52 -8.26 -3.24
N ARG A 101 10.46 -7.78 -2.44
CA ARG A 101 11.58 -6.93 -2.86
C ARG A 101 12.80 -7.71 -3.35
N ARG A 102 12.86 -8.99 -2.98
CA ARG A 102 13.98 -9.88 -3.30
C ARG A 102 13.49 -11.20 -3.81
N LEU A 103 14.30 -11.88 -4.62
CA LEU A 103 13.99 -13.22 -5.10
C LEU A 103 13.73 -14.19 -3.93
N ALA A 104 14.53 -14.10 -2.85
CA ALA A 104 14.34 -14.91 -1.64
C ALA A 104 12.96 -14.67 -0.97
N GLN A 105 12.42 -13.45 -1.02
CA GLN A 105 11.08 -13.17 -0.49
C GLN A 105 10.00 -13.75 -1.39
N LEU A 106 10.18 -13.64 -2.72
CA LEU A 106 9.27 -14.27 -3.68
C LEU A 106 9.23 -15.80 -3.53
N ALA A 107 10.37 -16.42 -3.20
CA ALA A 107 10.48 -17.87 -2.96
C ALA A 107 10.00 -18.31 -1.56
N SER A 108 9.78 -17.38 -0.63
CA SER A 108 9.30 -17.68 0.72
C SER A 108 7.79 -17.93 0.77
N THR A 109 7.26 -18.34 1.93
CA THR A 109 5.81 -18.46 2.14
C THR A 109 5.06 -17.16 1.85
N PHE A 110 5.69 -16.00 2.06
CA PHE A 110 5.12 -14.71 1.70
C PHE A 110 4.80 -14.62 0.21
N GLY A 111 5.69 -15.08 -0.67
CA GLY A 111 5.52 -15.01 -2.13
C GLY A 111 4.97 -16.28 -2.80
N THR A 112 4.76 -17.36 -2.04
CA THR A 112 4.33 -18.66 -2.60
C THR A 112 2.96 -19.12 -2.12
N VAL A 113 2.38 -18.52 -1.07
CA VAL A 113 0.97 -18.76 -0.74
C VAL A 113 0.10 -18.30 -1.93
N PRO A 114 -0.84 -19.14 -2.41
CA PRO A 114 -1.71 -18.77 -3.52
C PRO A 114 -2.41 -17.44 -3.27
N GLN A 115 -2.36 -16.54 -4.26
CA GLN A 115 -2.99 -15.22 -4.13
C GLN A 115 -4.50 -15.34 -3.84
N SER A 116 -5.17 -16.36 -4.40
CA SER A 116 -6.58 -16.64 -4.14
C SER A 116 -6.84 -16.97 -2.66
N ALA A 117 -5.91 -17.67 -1.99
CA ALA A 117 -6.00 -17.95 -0.56
C ALA A 117 -5.80 -16.67 0.28
N MET A 118 -4.83 -15.82 -0.08
CA MET A 118 -4.63 -14.51 0.58
C MET A 118 -5.87 -13.61 0.42
N ILE A 119 -6.47 -13.59 -0.77
CA ILE A 119 -7.72 -12.87 -1.04
C ILE A 119 -8.87 -13.44 -0.22
N ALA A 120 -8.98 -14.77 -0.10
CA ALA A 120 -10.03 -15.40 0.69
C ALA A 120 -9.89 -15.07 2.18
N LEU A 121 -8.66 -15.13 2.72
CA LEU A 121 -8.34 -14.70 4.08
C LEU A 121 -8.72 -13.23 4.29
N LYS A 122 -8.29 -12.35 3.38
CA LYS A 122 -8.65 -10.93 3.41
C LYS A 122 -10.16 -10.73 3.47
N LYS A 123 -10.92 -11.38 2.58
CA LYS A 123 -12.39 -11.29 2.55
C LYS A 123 -13.04 -11.75 3.86
N ALA A 124 -12.53 -12.83 4.45
CA ALA A 124 -13.03 -13.33 5.74
C ALA A 124 -12.76 -12.32 6.86
N VAL A 125 -11.54 -11.76 6.93
CA VAL A 125 -11.18 -10.73 7.92
C VAL A 125 -11.99 -9.45 7.73
N ASP A 126 -12.12 -8.96 6.49
CA ASP A 126 -12.92 -7.77 6.17
C ASP A 126 -14.39 -7.99 6.57
N GLY A 127 -14.95 -9.18 6.32
CA GLY A 127 -16.31 -9.55 6.73
C GLY A 127 -16.50 -9.50 8.25
N LEU A 128 -15.55 -10.05 9.01
CA LEU A 128 -15.56 -10.01 10.48
C LEU A 128 -15.45 -8.58 11.01
N ILE A 129 -14.56 -7.78 10.44
CA ILE A 129 -14.40 -6.38 10.79
C ILE A 129 -15.72 -5.65 10.52
N ASN A 130 -16.27 -5.73 9.31
CA ASN A 130 -17.46 -4.97 8.91
C ASN A 130 -18.71 -5.28 9.75
N GLN A 131 -18.82 -6.51 10.29
CA GLN A 131 -19.93 -6.93 11.14
C GLN A 131 -19.69 -6.68 12.64
N ALA A 132 -18.48 -6.27 13.04
CA ALA A 132 -18.16 -6.04 14.43
C ALA A 132 -18.97 -4.88 15.01
N THR A 133 -19.61 -5.08 16.16
CA THR A 133 -20.27 -4.02 16.90
C THR A 133 -19.29 -3.18 17.72
N THR A 134 -18.10 -3.73 18.00
CA THR A 134 -17.00 -3.08 18.70
C THR A 134 -15.68 -3.71 18.27
N ILE A 135 -14.69 -2.86 18.00
CA ILE A 135 -13.30 -3.25 17.74
C ILE A 135 -12.42 -2.64 18.83
N LYS A 136 -11.53 -3.45 19.41
CA LYS A 136 -10.54 -3.03 20.40
C LYS A 136 -9.15 -3.37 19.88
N ILE A 137 -8.32 -2.36 19.71
CA ILE A 137 -6.92 -2.50 19.32
C ILE A 137 -6.07 -2.26 20.57
N THR A 138 -5.30 -3.27 20.96
CA THR A 138 -4.45 -3.21 22.15
C THR A 138 -3.04 -3.70 21.85
N CYS A 139 -2.03 -3.14 22.51
CA CYS A 139 -0.68 -3.71 22.53
C CYS A 139 -0.08 -3.67 23.95
N PRO A 140 0.94 -4.50 24.27
CA PRO A 140 1.56 -4.54 25.60
C PRO A 140 2.17 -3.21 26.07
N HIS A 141 2.50 -2.32 25.12
CA HIS A 141 3.07 -1.00 25.42
C HIS A 141 2.02 0.05 25.79
N GLY A 142 0.73 -0.31 25.83
CA GLY A 142 -0.33 0.57 26.33
C GLY A 142 -1.24 1.14 25.26
N THR A 143 -1.07 0.82 23.97
CA THR A 143 -2.10 1.16 22.97
C THR A 143 -3.43 0.55 23.41
N LYS A 144 -4.47 1.38 23.38
CA LYS A 144 -5.86 0.99 23.65
C LYS A 144 -6.76 1.91 22.88
N LEU A 145 -7.18 1.47 21.69
CA LEU A 145 -8.09 2.19 20.82
C LEU A 145 -9.38 1.38 20.68
N ILE A 146 -10.52 2.03 20.89
CA ILE A 146 -11.84 1.38 20.84
C ILE A 146 -12.70 2.15 19.85
N GLY A 147 -13.36 1.42 18.97
CA GLY A 147 -14.30 2.01 18.02
C GLY A 147 -15.22 0.95 17.44
N LYS A 148 -15.85 1.28 16.32
CA LYS A 148 -16.67 0.36 15.54
C LYS A 148 -16.49 0.67 14.06
N PRO A 149 -16.65 -0.30 13.15
CA PRO A 149 -16.68 -0.01 11.73
C PRO A 149 -17.69 1.11 11.45
N ASN A 150 -17.37 2.00 10.51
CA ASN A 150 -18.32 2.99 10.03
C ASN A 150 -18.96 2.47 8.73
N PRO A 151 -20.10 1.76 8.79
CA PRO A 151 -20.71 1.14 7.61
C PRO A 151 -21.12 2.17 6.54
N LYS A 152 -21.29 3.45 6.90
CA LYS A 152 -21.58 4.51 5.93
C LYS A 152 -20.36 4.87 5.09
N VAL A 153 -19.15 4.84 5.63
CA VAL A 153 -17.92 5.08 4.84
C VAL A 153 -17.64 3.88 3.93
N SER A 154 -18.00 2.68 4.38
CA SER A 154 -18.09 1.46 3.57
C SER A 154 -19.25 1.48 2.55
N GLN A 155 -19.94 2.60 2.34
CA GLN A 155 -21.05 2.70 1.38
C GLN A 155 -21.03 4.02 0.58
N THR A 156 -20.46 5.10 1.14
CA THR A 156 -20.32 6.40 0.46
C THR A 156 -18.99 6.57 -0.28
N GLY A 157 -18.22 5.49 -0.43
CA GLY A 157 -17.23 5.29 -1.49
C GLY A 157 -17.45 3.92 -2.13
N GLU A 158 -18.45 3.83 -3.03
CA GLU A 158 -18.76 2.72 -3.94
C GLU A 158 -18.48 1.27 -3.47
N SER A 159 -18.73 0.91 -2.21
CA SER A 159 -18.58 -0.47 -1.74
C SER A 159 -19.84 -1.29 -2.07
N LYS A 160 -19.98 -1.60 -3.37
CA LYS A 160 -20.66 -2.81 -3.83
C LYS A 160 -19.61 -3.93 -3.89
N ASP A 161 -19.90 -5.07 -3.30
CA ASP A 161 -19.08 -6.29 -3.13
C ASP A 161 -18.59 -6.98 -4.43
N GLY A 162 -17.97 -6.23 -5.34
CA GLY A 162 -17.38 -6.75 -6.57
C GLY A 162 -15.90 -6.42 -6.62
N GLN A 163 -15.04 -7.44 -6.58
CA GLN A 163 -13.73 -7.35 -7.22
C GLN A 163 -13.96 -6.90 -8.66
N THR A 164 -13.13 -5.98 -9.18
CA THR A 164 -13.07 -5.82 -10.64
C THR A 164 -12.61 -7.15 -11.25
N ARG A 165 -12.91 -7.38 -12.54
CA ARG A 165 -12.57 -8.64 -13.25
C ARG A 165 -11.07 -9.02 -13.14
N ASP A 166 -10.22 -8.10 -12.68
CA ASP A 166 -8.77 -8.21 -12.63
C ASP A 166 -8.17 -8.33 -11.21
N GLY A 167 -8.99 -8.41 -10.15
CA GLY A 167 -8.50 -8.67 -8.79
C GLY A 167 -7.98 -7.45 -8.01
N ALA A 168 -8.07 -6.24 -8.56
CA ALA A 168 -7.82 -5.00 -7.80
C ALA A 168 -8.93 -4.78 -6.75
N SER A 169 -8.56 -4.32 -5.56
CA SER A 169 -9.54 -3.90 -4.54
C SER A 169 -10.12 -2.54 -4.92
N LYS A 170 -11.40 -2.26 -4.70
CA LYS A 170 -11.96 -0.92 -5.00
C LYS A 170 -11.26 0.25 -4.29
N ASP A 171 -10.50 -0.03 -3.24
CA ASP A 171 -9.69 0.95 -2.51
C ASP A 171 -8.49 1.48 -3.31
N VAL A 172 -7.99 0.72 -4.31
CA VAL A 172 -6.84 1.08 -5.15
C VAL A 172 -6.94 0.48 -6.55
N THR A 173 -6.52 1.20 -7.59
CA THR A 173 -6.60 0.72 -8.99
C THR A 173 -5.50 -0.29 -9.36
N VAL A 174 -4.64 -0.63 -8.41
CA VAL A 174 -3.48 -1.52 -8.61
C VAL A 174 -3.70 -2.84 -7.86
N VAL A 175 -3.51 -3.96 -8.56
CA VAL A 175 -3.47 -5.28 -7.93
C VAL A 175 -2.23 -5.37 -7.06
N ARG A 176 -2.38 -5.88 -5.83
CA ARG A 176 -1.30 -5.98 -4.86
C ARG A 176 -0.90 -7.44 -4.67
N PHE A 177 0.37 -7.75 -4.91
CA PHE A 177 0.93 -9.07 -4.70
C PHE A 177 2.14 -9.04 -3.76
N PRO A 178 2.16 -9.89 -2.72
CA PRO A 178 1.03 -10.65 -2.19
C PRO A 178 -0.06 -9.73 -1.61
N SER A 179 -1.31 -10.19 -1.54
CA SER A 179 -2.38 -9.45 -0.85
C SER A 179 -2.22 -9.57 0.67
N ALA A 180 -1.38 -8.71 1.26
CA ALA A 180 -0.90 -8.87 2.64
C ALA A 180 -1.57 -7.94 3.68
N VAL A 181 -2.60 -7.19 3.31
CA VAL A 181 -3.31 -6.26 4.21
C VAL A 181 -4.81 -6.30 4.02
N SER A 182 -5.56 -6.09 5.11
CA SER A 182 -7.01 -5.90 5.08
C SER A 182 -7.41 -4.62 4.34
N THR A 183 -8.69 -4.49 4.01
CA THR A 183 -9.22 -3.18 3.59
C THR A 183 -9.05 -2.17 4.74
N PRO A 184 -8.65 -0.91 4.45
CA PRO A 184 -8.59 0.15 5.45
C PRO A 184 -9.89 0.28 6.22
N VAL A 185 -9.79 0.36 7.55
CA VAL A 185 -10.91 0.65 8.42
C VAL A 185 -10.82 2.11 8.84
N SER A 186 -11.86 2.90 8.53
CA SER A 186 -11.91 4.31 8.93
C SER A 186 -11.81 4.45 10.44
N ALA A 187 -10.92 5.33 10.90
CA ALA A 187 -10.73 5.57 12.34
C ALA A 187 -11.67 6.64 12.92
N LYS A 188 -12.62 7.18 12.13
CA LYS A 188 -13.56 8.26 12.53
C LYS A 188 -14.42 7.96 13.77
N THR A 189 -14.59 6.69 14.12
CA THR A 189 -15.37 6.24 15.28
C THR A 189 -14.49 5.75 16.43
N PHE A 190 -13.17 5.79 16.27
CA PHE A 190 -12.21 5.22 17.20
C PHE A 190 -11.68 6.28 18.15
N SER A 191 -11.65 5.96 19.44
CA SER A 191 -11.13 6.81 20.51
C SER A 191 -10.29 6.00 21.49
N GLY A 192 -9.35 6.66 22.16
CA GLY A 192 -8.44 6.05 23.13
C GLY A 192 -7.02 6.57 22.95
N GLN A 193 -6.03 5.68 23.07
CA GLN A 193 -4.62 6.04 22.95
C GLN A 193 -3.85 5.08 22.04
N VAL A 194 -2.90 5.63 21.30
CA VAL A 194 -1.96 4.89 20.45
C VAL A 194 -0.54 5.22 20.89
N VAL A 195 0.22 4.19 21.24
CA VAL A 195 1.62 4.31 21.65
C VAL A 195 2.50 4.15 20.42
N LEU A 196 3.18 5.24 20.05
CA LEU A 196 4.12 5.34 18.95
C LEU A 196 5.52 4.98 19.48
N ARG A 197 6.17 4.02 18.81
CA ARG A 197 7.54 3.59 19.11
C ARG A 197 8.34 3.59 17.83
N GLN A 198 9.66 3.77 17.94
CA GLN A 198 10.65 3.71 16.86
C GLN A 198 10.56 4.86 15.85
N GLY A 199 9.37 5.18 15.32
CA GLY A 199 9.20 6.30 14.42
C GLY A 199 7.91 6.30 13.61
N LEU A 200 7.74 7.36 12.83
CA LEU A 200 6.72 7.50 11.80
C LEU A 200 7.35 7.32 10.42
N THR A 201 6.62 6.73 9.48
CA THR A 201 7.04 6.58 8.09
C THR A 201 5.95 7.02 7.14
N SER A 202 6.33 7.51 5.96
CA SER A 202 5.39 7.81 4.89
C SER A 202 4.63 6.56 4.44
N THR A 203 3.41 6.76 3.93
CA THR A 203 2.55 5.70 3.38
C THR A 203 2.93 5.29 1.95
N GLY A 204 3.98 5.90 1.39
CA GLY A 204 4.51 5.66 0.04
C GLY A 204 3.73 6.31 -1.11
N SER A 205 2.53 6.87 -0.87
CA SER A 205 1.71 7.48 -1.93
C SER A 205 2.18 8.88 -2.36
N LYS A 206 2.82 9.62 -1.43
CA LYS A 206 3.44 10.92 -1.69
C LYS A 206 4.85 10.93 -1.11
N VAL A 207 5.74 11.67 -1.76
CA VAL A 207 7.15 11.79 -1.40
C VAL A 207 7.39 13.14 -0.72
N TYR A 208 8.10 13.12 0.39
CA TYR A 208 8.54 14.30 1.14
C TYR A 208 9.81 13.96 1.93
N GLU A 209 10.62 14.97 2.25
CA GLU A 209 11.88 14.82 3.00
C GLU A 209 11.78 15.54 4.37
N PRO A 210 12.25 14.93 5.47
CA PRO A 210 12.54 13.51 5.61
C PRO A 210 11.27 12.66 5.51
N PRO A 211 11.34 11.45 4.90
CA PRO A 211 10.17 10.59 4.70
C PRO A 211 9.76 9.85 5.98
N ASN A 212 10.62 9.86 6.98
CA ASN A 212 10.40 9.27 8.29
C ASN A 212 10.79 10.24 9.40
N LEU A 213 10.23 10.00 10.58
CA LEU A 213 10.61 10.66 11.82
C LEU A 213 10.98 9.57 12.83
N PRO A 214 12.26 9.36 13.16
CA PRO A 214 12.65 8.53 14.27
C PRO A 214 12.12 9.10 15.59
N ILE A 215 11.73 8.22 16.50
CA ILE A 215 11.23 8.58 17.84
C ILE A 215 12.11 7.85 18.85
N ALA A 216 12.78 8.60 19.72
CA ALA A 216 13.74 8.04 20.66
C ALA A 216 13.05 7.38 21.87
N SER A 217 12.00 8.01 22.38
CA SER A 217 11.20 7.55 23.51
C SER A 217 9.71 7.44 23.16
N GLU A 218 8.97 6.59 23.87
CA GLU A 218 7.55 6.34 23.53
C GLU A 218 6.72 7.63 23.56
N VAL A 219 5.94 7.87 22.50
CA VAL A 219 4.99 8.98 22.41
C VAL A 219 3.57 8.43 22.37
N VAL A 220 2.70 8.94 23.22
CA VAL A 220 1.29 8.52 23.33
C VAL A 220 0.41 9.54 22.62
N ALA A 221 -0.18 9.15 21.49
CA ALA A 221 -1.20 9.93 20.80
C ALA A 221 -2.59 9.66 21.42
N HIS A 222 -3.27 10.72 21.87
CA HIS A 222 -4.63 10.63 22.39
C HIS A 222 -5.63 10.94 21.30
N VAL A 223 -6.50 9.99 21.00
CA VAL A 223 -7.40 10.03 19.84
C VAL A 223 -8.85 10.11 20.32
N THR A 224 -9.61 11.05 19.75
CA THR A 224 -11.06 11.18 19.93
C THR A 224 -11.72 11.16 18.56
N CYS A 225 -12.51 10.11 18.27
CA CYS A 225 -13.24 9.97 17.01
C CYS A 225 -12.34 10.16 15.77
N GLY A 226 -11.15 9.54 15.79
CA GLY A 226 -10.15 9.63 14.73
C GLY A 226 -9.31 10.91 14.74
N ARG A 227 -9.65 11.93 15.54
CA ARG A 227 -8.84 13.14 15.70
C ARG A 227 -7.81 12.95 16.81
N ILE A 228 -6.57 13.35 16.57
CA ILE A 228 -5.51 13.38 17.57
C ILE A 228 -5.62 14.70 18.34
N GLU A 229 -5.91 14.62 19.64
CA GLU A 229 -6.10 15.79 20.49
C GLU A 229 -4.78 16.29 21.09
N ARG A 230 -3.89 15.36 21.45
CA ARG A 230 -2.57 15.67 21.99
C ARG A 230 -1.61 14.49 21.88
N PHE A 231 -0.34 14.78 22.12
CA PHE A 231 0.72 13.80 22.31
C PHE A 231 1.30 13.98 23.71
N ASP A 232 1.46 12.87 24.45
CA ASP A 232 2.18 12.83 25.72
C ASP A 232 3.49 12.04 25.52
N GLY A 233 4.56 12.36 26.26
CA GLY A 233 5.87 11.72 26.13
C GLY A 233 7.00 12.65 26.57
N ALA A 234 8.25 12.34 26.22
CA ALA A 234 9.32 13.32 26.32
C ALA A 234 8.99 14.53 25.44
N GLU A 235 9.19 15.75 25.96
CA GLU A 235 8.78 16.98 25.30
C GLU A 235 9.34 17.09 23.87
N GLU A 236 10.61 16.73 23.69
CA GLU A 236 11.29 16.74 22.40
C GLU A 236 10.62 15.81 21.37
N ASP A 237 10.38 14.55 21.73
CA ASP A 237 9.76 13.56 20.84
C ASP A 237 8.28 13.92 20.55
N ALA A 238 7.51 14.35 21.55
CA ALA A 238 6.12 14.72 21.40
C ALA A 238 5.95 15.96 20.50
N GLN A 239 6.81 16.96 20.66
CA GLN A 239 6.85 18.14 19.78
C GLN A 239 7.29 17.75 18.36
N ALA A 240 8.31 16.89 18.20
CA ALA A 240 8.77 16.45 16.89
C ALA A 240 7.68 15.72 16.11
N VAL A 241 6.92 14.83 16.78
CA VAL A 241 5.76 14.14 16.20
C VAL A 241 4.70 15.14 15.75
N ARG A 242 4.34 16.12 16.60
CA ARG A 242 3.36 17.15 16.25
C ARG A 242 3.80 17.95 15.03
N ALA A 243 5.03 18.46 15.06
CA ALA A 243 5.61 19.26 13.99
C ALA A 243 5.66 18.48 12.66
N HIS A 244 5.93 17.16 12.72
CA HIS A 244 5.92 16.31 11.53
C HIS A 244 4.53 16.19 10.92
N TYR A 245 3.48 15.96 11.72
CA TYR A 245 2.09 15.95 11.24
C TYR A 245 1.71 17.30 10.61
N GLU A 246 2.01 18.41 11.26
CA GLU A 246 1.70 19.76 10.77
C GLU A 246 2.45 20.09 9.46
N ARG A 247 3.73 19.75 9.39
CA ARG A 247 4.56 19.95 8.19
C ARG A 247 4.05 19.13 7.00
N VAL A 248 3.82 17.84 7.20
CA VAL A 248 3.31 16.95 6.13
C VAL A 248 1.93 17.42 5.67
N ALA A 249 1.06 17.82 6.60
CA ALA A 249 -0.25 18.38 6.28
C ALA A 249 -0.14 19.65 5.44
N GLY A 250 0.75 20.58 5.82
CA GLY A 250 1.02 21.81 5.07
C GLY A 250 1.57 21.56 3.67
N LEU A 251 2.45 20.57 3.49
CA LEU A 251 3.01 20.22 2.17
C LEU A 251 1.96 19.75 1.17
N PHE A 252 0.90 19.10 1.64
CA PHE A 252 -0.12 18.47 0.78
C PHE A 252 -1.51 19.13 0.89
N GLY A 253 -1.63 20.22 1.66
CA GLY A 253 -2.91 20.93 1.83
C GLY A 253 -4.00 20.06 2.47
N ILE A 254 -3.61 19.15 3.37
CA ILE A 254 -4.54 18.26 4.10
C ILE A 254 -4.67 18.72 5.55
N GLU A 255 -5.68 18.21 6.26
CA GLU A 255 -5.89 18.53 7.66
C GLU A 255 -4.92 17.72 8.56
N PRO A 256 -4.14 18.36 9.45
CA PRO A 256 -3.27 17.64 10.38
C PRO A 256 -4.08 17.01 11.53
N MET A 257 -3.42 16.15 12.32
CA MET A 257 -3.97 15.57 13.54
C MET A 257 -5.19 14.66 13.33
N PHE A 258 -5.17 13.89 12.24
CA PHE A 258 -6.13 12.81 12.04
C PHE A 258 -5.43 11.47 11.86
N VAL A 259 -6.10 10.45 12.37
CA VAL A 259 -5.93 9.07 11.93
C VAL A 259 -7.04 8.85 10.91
N ASP A 260 -6.70 8.73 9.63
CA ASP A 260 -7.71 8.50 8.59
C ASP A 260 -8.28 7.07 8.68
N SER A 261 -7.36 6.12 8.76
CA SER A 261 -7.67 4.70 8.80
C SER A 261 -6.56 3.89 9.45
N TRP A 262 -6.89 2.66 9.82
CA TRP A 262 -5.92 1.64 10.22
C TRP A 262 -6.12 0.39 9.36
N HIS A 263 -5.08 -0.43 9.28
CA HIS A 263 -5.06 -1.66 8.48
C HIS A 263 -4.50 -2.81 9.31
N GLN A 264 -5.03 -4.01 9.10
CA GLN A 264 -4.48 -5.22 9.68
C GLN A 264 -3.52 -5.88 8.67
N GLY A 265 -2.29 -6.17 9.10
CA GLY A 265 -1.38 -7.04 8.35
C GLY A 265 -1.87 -8.50 8.39
N LEU A 266 -1.79 -9.18 7.25
CA LEU A 266 -2.23 -10.58 7.05
C LEU A 266 -1.07 -11.55 6.82
N HIS A 267 0.13 -11.21 7.28
CA HIS A 267 1.37 -11.95 7.06
C HIS A 267 1.83 -12.72 8.29
#